data_AF-R6C4F6-F1
#
_entry.id   AF-R6C4F6-F1
#
_cell.length_a   1.000
_cell.length_b   1.000
_cell.length_c   1.000
_cell.angle_alpha   90.00
_cell.angle_beta   90.00
_cell.angle_gamma   90.00
#
_symmetry.space_group_name_H-M   'P 1'
#
loop_
_entity.id
_entity.type
_entity.pdbx_description
1 polymer ?
#
loop_
_entity_poly.entity_id
_entity_poly.type
_entity_poly.pdbx_seq_one_letter_code
_entity_poly.pdbx_strand_id
1 'polypeptide(L)'
;MKGITTPEGRQILEQFKMEAANEVGVNLKQGYNGDLTSREVGSVGGQMVKMTFPERRWLFSRNSVKVTGRVKDITYEMGLTA
;
A
#
# COMPACT_ATOMS: atom_id res chain seq x y z
N MET A 1 -0.72 24.70 1.25
CA MET A 1 -1.59 23.50 1.17
C MET A 1 -2.35 23.35 2.48
N LYS A 2 -3.60 23.81 2.55
CA LYS A 2 -4.49 23.62 3.71
C LYS A 2 -5.35 22.37 3.45
N GLY A 3 -5.25 21.39 4.35
CA GLY A 3 -6.31 20.42 4.68
C GLY A 3 -6.94 19.62 3.54
N ILE A 4 -6.22 18.64 3.00
CA ILE A 4 -6.81 17.61 2.10
C ILE A 4 -7.61 16.55 2.87
N THR A 5 -7.35 16.38 4.18
CA THR A 5 -8.03 15.39 5.03
C THR A 5 -8.90 16.06 6.09
N THR A 6 -10.15 15.60 6.18
CA THR A 6 -11.06 15.93 7.28
C THR A 6 -10.44 15.54 8.63
N PRO A 7 -10.85 16.16 9.75
CA PRO A 7 -10.38 15.76 11.09
C PRO A 7 -10.59 14.27 11.37
N GLU A 8 -11.71 13.72 10.91
CA GLU A 8 -12.06 12.29 10.97
C GLU A 8 -11.08 11.45 10.13
N GLY A 9 -10.76 11.89 8.91
CA GLY A 9 -9.80 11.21 8.05
C GLY A 9 -8.40 11.12 8.68
N ARG A 10 -7.99 12.12 9.46
CA ARG A 10 -6.72 12.07 10.20
C ARG A 10 -6.74 11.05 11.34
N GLN A 11 -7.87 10.90 12.03
CA GLN A 11 -8.03 9.91 13.10
C GLN A 11 -8.00 8.48 12.55
N ILE A 12 -8.69 8.24 11.43
CA ILE A 12 -8.68 6.94 10.75
C ILE A 12 -7.26 6.58 10.29
N LEU A 13 -6.54 7.53 9.70
CA LEU A 13 -5.16 7.31 9.26
C LEU A 13 -4.20 7.05 10.44
N GLU A 14 -4.43 7.69 11.59
CA GLU A 14 -3.62 7.46 12.78
C GLU A 14 -3.87 6.05 13.37
N GLN A 15 -5.13 5.61 13.43
CA GLN A 15 -5.48 4.25 13.82
C GLN A 15 -4.84 3.22 12.88
N PHE A 16 -4.92 3.46 11.57
CA PHE A 16 -4.35 2.59 10.55
C PHE A 16 -2.82 2.48 10.66
N LYS A 17 -2.13 3.58 10.96
CA LYS A 17 -0.70 3.59 11.23
C LYS A 17 -0.34 2.72 12.45
N MET A 18 -1.12 2.82 13.52
CA MET A 18 -0.90 2.03 14.73
C MET A 18 -1.14 0.53 14.49
N GLU A 19 -2.16 0.18 13.71
CA GLU A 19 -2.44 -1.20 13.31
C GLU A 19 -1.30 -1.81 12.48
N ALA A 20 -0.84 -1.09 11.45
CA ALA A 20 0.30 -1.51 10.63
C ALA A 20 1.58 -1.68 11.46
N ALA A 21 1.80 -0.83 12.45
CA ALA A 21 2.94 -0.95 13.35
C ALA A 21 2.88 -2.18 14.26
N ASN A 22 1.69 -2.48 14.79
CA ASN A 22 1.46 -3.66 15.62
C ASN A 22 1.70 -4.95 14.84
N GLU A 23 1.28 -5.02 13.57
CA GLU A 23 1.49 -6.22 12.73
C GLU A 23 2.98 -6.45 12.41
N VAL A 24 3.74 -5.38 12.18
CA VAL A 24 5.19 -5.44 11.94
C VAL A 24 5.98 -5.65 13.25
N GLY A 25 5.32 -5.55 14.41
CA GLY A 25 5.96 -5.69 15.73
C GLY A 25 6.83 -4.49 16.12
N VAL A 26 6.64 -3.34 15.47
CA VAL A 26 7.38 -2.11 15.75
C VAL A 26 6.57 -1.25 16.71
N ASN A 27 7.15 -0.94 17.87
CA ASN A 27 6.49 -0.10 18.87
C ASN A 27 6.62 1.39 18.49
N LEU A 28 5.64 1.90 17.74
CA LEU A 28 5.53 3.33 17.48
C LEU A 28 4.95 4.05 18.69
N LYS A 29 5.69 5.00 19.23
CA LYS A 29 5.17 5.94 20.23
C LYS A 29 4.47 7.08 19.49
N GLN A 30 3.44 7.63 20.13
CA GLN A 30 2.75 8.84 19.66
C GLN A 30 3.56 10.07 20.08
N GLY A 31 4.77 10.18 19.53
CA GLY A 31 5.78 11.14 19.97
C GLY A 31 7.06 11.03 19.14
N TYR A 32 8.19 11.40 19.73
CA TYR A 32 9.49 11.32 19.08
C TYR A 32 9.95 9.87 18.95
N ASN A 33 10.17 9.41 17.72
CA ASN A 33 10.59 8.05 17.38
C ASN A 33 12.03 8.01 16.81
N GLY A 34 12.91 8.90 17.26
CA GLY A 34 14.31 8.96 16.80
C GLY A 34 15.19 7.81 17.32
N ASP A 35 14.66 7.00 18.23
CA ASP A 35 15.22 5.75 18.73
C ASP A 35 14.98 4.56 17.78
N LEU A 36 14.02 4.66 16.85
CA LEU A 36 13.73 3.61 15.89
C LEU A 36 14.66 3.69 14.68
N THR A 37 15.04 2.52 14.16
CA THR A 37 15.85 2.46 12.94
C THR A 37 15.02 2.89 11.73
N SER A 38 15.67 3.51 10.73
CA SER A 38 14.99 3.89 9.48
C SER A 38 14.36 2.70 8.76
N ARG A 39 14.89 1.48 8.99
CA ARG A 39 14.33 0.23 8.46
C ARG A 39 13.00 -0.11 9.11
N GLU A 40 12.88 -0.01 10.43
CA GLU A 40 11.63 -0.30 11.16
C GLU A 40 10.54 0.68 10.78
N VAL A 41 10.85 1.99 10.76
CA VAL A 41 9.89 3.03 10.34
C VAL A 41 9.49 2.83 8.87
N GLY A 42 10.44 2.45 8.01
CA GLY A 42 10.16 2.13 6.61
C GLY A 42 9.26 0.90 6.44
N SER A 43 9.44 -0.14 7.26
CA SER A 43 8.62 -1.35 7.24
C SER A 43 7.16 -1.07 7.61
N VAL A 44 6.89 -0.19 8.58
CA VAL A 44 5.52 0.26 8.90
C VAL A 44 4.88 0.93 7.68
N GLY A 45 5.57 1.87 7.04
CA GLY A 45 5.05 2.56 5.85
C GLY A 45 4.79 1.62 4.69
N GLY A 46 5.66 0.61 4.49
CA GLY A 46 5.44 -0.45 3.50
C GLY A 46 4.21 -1.30 3.80
N GLN A 47 3.98 -1.62 5.07
CA GLN A 47 2.82 -2.41 5.50
C GLN A 47 1.50 -1.64 5.29
N MET A 48 1.48 -0.32 5.53
CA MET A 48 0.33 0.53 5.23
C MET A 48 -0.07 0.47 3.74
N VAL A 49 0.91 0.49 2.83
CA VAL A 49 0.65 0.37 1.38
C VAL A 49 0.15 -1.04 1.03
N LYS A 50 0.71 -2.08 1.66
CA LYS A 50 0.29 -3.47 1.44
C LYS A 50 -1.17 -3.72 1.86
N MET A 51 -1.58 -3.19 3.01
CA MET A 51 -2.97 -3.27 3.48
C MET A 51 -3.94 -2.51 2.56
N THR A 52 -3.51 -1.38 2.00
CA THR A 52 -4.34 -0.55 1.11
C THR A 52 -4.49 -1.17 -0.27
N PHE A 53 -3.46 -1.86 -0.77
CA PHE A 53 -3.45 -2.44 -2.12
C PHE A 53 -2.91 -3.88 -2.10
N PRO A 54 -3.74 -4.87 -1.70
CA PRO A 54 -3.33 -6.27 -1.57
C PRO A 54 -3.12 -6.96 -2.93
N GLU A 55 -3.68 -6.41 -4.00
CA GLU A 55 -3.67 -7.00 -5.33
C GLU A 55 -2.63 -6.33 -6.22
N ARG A 56 -1.72 -7.11 -6.80
CA ARG A 56 -0.83 -6.58 -7.84
C ARG A 56 -1.45 -6.82 -9.20
N ARG A 57 -1.82 -5.73 -9.87
CA ARG A 57 -2.34 -5.75 -11.23
C ARG A 57 -1.21 -5.56 -12.23
N TRP A 58 -1.07 -6.50 -13.17
CA TRP A 58 -0.17 -6.37 -14.30
C TRP A 58 -0.97 -6.22 -15.59
N LEU A 59 -0.71 -5.15 -16.33
CA LEU A 59 -1.34 -4.87 -17.61
C LEU A 59 -0.32 -5.19 -18.71
N PHE A 60 -0.62 -6.18 -19.54
CA PHE A 60 0.19 -6.49 -20.71
C PHE A 60 -0.66 -6.35 -21.97
N SER A 61 -0.28 -5.39 -22.81
CA SER A 61 -0.85 -5.23 -24.15
C SER A 61 -0.15 -6.20 -25.09
N ARG A 62 -0.89 -7.15 -25.66
CA ARG A 62 -0.35 -8.10 -26.65
C ARG A 62 -1.20 -8.16 -27.90
N ASN A 63 -0.54 -8.30 -29.06
CA ASN A 63 -1.23 -8.42 -30.33
C ASN A 63 -2.10 -9.69 -30.36
N SER A 64 -3.31 -9.55 -30.89
CA SER A 64 -4.31 -10.62 -30.97
C SER A 64 -3.89 -11.65 -32.01
N VAL A 65 -3.60 -12.87 -31.56
CA VAL A 65 -3.22 -14.01 -32.41
C VAL A 65 -4.29 -14.36 -33.46
N LYS A 66 -5.56 -14.00 -33.20
CA LYS A 66 -6.70 -14.35 -34.08
C LYS A 66 -7.01 -13.29 -35.15
N VAL A 67 -6.54 -12.05 -34.97
CA VAL A 67 -6.89 -10.92 -35.84
C VAL A 67 -5.70 -9.97 -35.94
N THR A 68 -5.05 -9.95 -37.10
CA THR A 68 -3.96 -9.03 -37.42
C THR A 68 -4.43 -7.59 -37.24
N GLY A 69 -3.70 -6.80 -36.44
CA GLY A 69 -4.00 -5.38 -36.20
C GLY A 69 -4.85 -5.07 -34.97
N ARG A 70 -5.33 -6.06 -34.21
CA ARG A 70 -5.98 -5.83 -32.91
C ARG A 70 -5.02 -6.08 -31.75
N VAL A 71 -4.90 -5.12 -30.84
CA VAL A 71 -4.22 -5.29 -29.55
C VAL A 71 -5.25 -5.77 -28.53
N LYS A 72 -4.90 -6.76 -27.70
CA LYS A 72 -5.67 -7.17 -26.54
C LYS A 72 -4.88 -6.88 -25.28
N ASP A 73 -5.50 -6.15 -24.37
CA ASP A 73 -4.97 -5.97 -23.02
C ASP A 73 -5.39 -7.16 -22.18
N ILE A 74 -4.41 -7.91 -21.68
CA ILE A 74 -4.66 -9.00 -20.75
C ILE A 74 -4.21 -8.51 -19.39
N THR A 75 -5.17 -8.49 -18.47
CA THR A 75 -4.94 -8.16 -17.08
C THR A 75 -4.65 -9.47 -16.34
N TYR A 76 -3.48 -9.55 -15.72
CA TYR A 76 -3.19 -10.58 -14.74
C TYR A 76 -3.35 -9.96 -13.35
N GLU A 77 -4.24 -10.55 -12.56
CA GLU A 77 -4.49 -10.16 -11.16
C GLU A 77 -3.87 -11.24 -10.28
N MET A 78 -2.93 -10.85 -9.43
CA MET A 78 -2.37 -11.72 -8.41
C MET A 78 -2.71 -11.12 -7.05
N GLY A 79 -3.58 -11.80 -6.31
CA GLY A 79 -3.82 -11.51 -4.91
C GLY A 79 -2.61 -11.97 -4.08
N LEU A 80 -2.02 -11.06 -3.31
CA LEU A 80 -1.05 -11.45 -2.28
C LEU A 80 -1.85 -11.92 -1.06
N THR A 81 -2.16 -13.22 -1.00
CA THR A 81 -2.63 -13.84 0.24
C THR A 81 -1.54 -13.74 1.29
N ALA A 82 -1.90 -13.24 2.48
CA ALA A 82 -1.02 -13.10 3.63
C ALA A 82 -0.62 -14.47 4.21
#